data_AF-A0A9E3ND63-F1
#
_entry.id   AF-A0A9E3ND63-F1
#
_cell.length_a   1.000
_cell.length_b   1.000
_cell.length_c   1.000
_cell.angle_alpha   90.00
_cell.angle_beta   90.00
_cell.angle_gamma   90.00
#
_symmetry.space_group_name_H-M   'P 1'
#
loop_
_entity.id
_entity.type
_entity.pdbx_description
1 polymer ?
#
loop_
_entity_poly.entity_id
_entity_poly.type
_entity_poly.pdbx_seq_one_letter_code
_entity_poly.pdbx_strand_id
1 'polypeptide(L)' 'MLLKLGRVDEDIEAYDRALALQEDDLADSLFGRAVSFSRKGETAKAELDRAAALLINPDIDEMFRYYGLTM' A
#
# COMPACT_ATOMS: atom_id res chain seq x y z
N MET A 1 -13.27 -5.03 17.77
CA MET A 1 -12.81 -4.47 16.48
C MET A 1 -11.34 -3.99 16.51
N LEU A 2 -10.50 -4.46 17.46
CA LEU A 2 -9.10 -4.02 17.60
C LEU A 2 -8.11 -4.88 16.77
N LEU A 3 -8.41 -6.15 16.56
CA LEU A 3 -7.53 -7.08 15.81
C LEU A 3 -7.32 -6.69 14.34
N LYS A 4 -8.30 -6.01 13.70
CA LYS A 4 -8.14 -5.49 12.33
C LYS A 4 -7.30 -4.22 12.30
N LEU A 5 -7.38 -3.37 13.33
CA LEU A 5 -6.62 -2.12 13.41
C LEU A 5 -5.14 -2.39 13.72
N GLY A 6 -4.84 -3.29 14.66
CA GLY A 6 -3.45 -3.64 15.00
C GLY A 6 -2.68 -4.25 13.83
N ARG A 7 -3.33 -5.14 13.07
CA ARG A 7 -2.71 -5.76 11.88
C ARG A 7 -2.43 -4.78 10.76
N VAL A 8 -3.23 -3.72 10.63
CA VAL A 8 -3.02 -2.69 9.60
C VAL A 8 -1.83 -1.82 9.95
N ASP A 9 -1.62 -1.51 11.24
CA ASP A 9 -0.45 -0.77 11.70
C ASP A 9 0.85 -1.57 11.51
N GLU A 10 0.82 -2.87 11.79
CA GLU A 10 1.96 -3.77 11.53
C GLU A 10 2.25 -3.90 10.03
N ASP A 11 1.22 -3.97 9.17
CA ASP A 11 1.39 -3.97 7.71
C ASP A 11 2.06 -2.68 7.23
N ILE A 12 1.63 -1.51 7.74
CA ILE A 12 2.22 -0.22 7.39
C ILE A 12 3.70 -0.16 7.77
N GLU A 13 4.08 -0.59 8.97
CA GLU A 13 5.49 -0.63 9.37
C GLU A 13 6.32 -1.59 8.52
N ALA A 14 5.75 -2.73 8.11
CA ALA A 14 6.43 -3.68 7.22
C ALA A 14 6.71 -3.04 5.86
N TYR A 15 5.75 -2.31 5.29
CA TYR A 15 5.92 -1.57 4.05
C TYR A 15 6.91 -0.41 4.18
N ASP A 16 6.93 0.31 5.32
CA ASP A 16 7.92 1.37 5.59
C ASP A 16 9.36 0.82 5.56
N ARG A 17 9.57 -0.37 6.13
CA ARG A 17 10.87 -1.04 6.10
C ARG A 17 11.24 -1.52 4.70
N ALA A 18 10.30 -2.09 3.95
CA ALA A 18 10.52 -2.49 2.56
C ALA A 18 10.91 -1.27 1.68
N LEU A 19 10.22 -0.14 1.87
CA LEU A 19 10.53 1.14 1.22
C LEU A 19 11.92 1.65 1.57
N ALA A 20 12.36 1.51 2.82
CA ALA A 20 13.68 1.93 3.27
C ALA A 20 14.82 1.07 2.70
N LEU A 21 14.53 -0.16 2.29
CA LEU A 21 15.50 -1.08 1.69
C LEU A 21 15.66 -0.91 0.17
N GLN A 22 14.85 -0.04 -0.46
CA GLN A 22 14.85 0.20 -1.91
C GLN A 22 14.84 -1.12 -2.71
N GLU A 23 13.92 -2.02 -2.38
CA GLU A 23 13.73 -3.22 -3.18
C GLU A 23 13.05 -2.87 -4.51
N ASP A 24 13.32 -3.67 -5.55
CA ASP A 24 12.83 -3.48 -6.92
C ASP A 24 11.28 -3.38 -7.00
N ASP A 25 10.56 -3.87 -5.99
CA ASP A 25 9.10 -3.89 -5.86
C ASP A 25 8.55 -2.69 -5.04
N LEU A 26 9.21 -1.53 -5.14
CA LEU A 26 8.84 -0.30 -4.42
C LEU A 26 7.39 0.12 -4.69
N ALA A 27 6.93 -0.03 -5.95
CA ALA A 27 5.57 0.30 -6.36
C ALA A 27 4.53 -0.63 -5.69
N ASP A 28 4.82 -1.93 -5.62
CA ASP A 28 3.93 -2.92 -4.99
C ASP A 28 3.81 -2.67 -3.49
N SER A 29 4.93 -2.32 -2.84
CA SER A 29 4.95 -1.99 -1.42
C SER A 29 4.14 -0.73 -1.12
N LEU A 30 4.27 0.33 -1.94
CA LEU A 30 3.47 1.55 -1.80
C LEU A 30 1.98 1.29 -2.02
N PHE A 31 1.63 0.51 -3.05
CA PHE A 31 0.23 0.20 -3.33
C PHE A 31 -0.39 -0.69 -2.25
N GLY A 32 0.35 -1.69 -1.75
CA GLY A 32 -0.06 -2.50 -0.60
C GLY A 32 -0.31 -1.68 0.66
N ARG A 33 0.57 -0.70 0.94
CA ARG A 33 0.40 0.26 2.04
C ARG A 33 -0.83 1.14 1.83
N ALA A 34 -1.09 1.59 0.60
CA ALA A 34 -2.27 2.36 0.24
C ALA A 34 -3.58 1.60 0.52
N VAL A 35 -3.66 0.33 0.13
CA VAL A 35 -4.80 -0.56 0.44
C VAL A 35 -5.00 -0.65 1.96
N SER A 36 -3.92 -0.83 2.73
CA SER A 36 -3.96 -0.90 4.19
C SER A 36 -4.45 0.41 4.82
N PHE A 37 -3.98 1.56 4.35
CA PHE A 37 -4.48 2.87 4.80
C PHE A 37 -5.96 3.08 4.44
N SER A 38 -6.41 2.67 3.25
CA SER A 38 -7.83 2.74 2.85
C SER A 38 -8.71 1.95 3.82
N ARG A 39 -8.29 0.72 4.18
CA ARG A 39 -8.98 -0.14 5.15
C ARG A 39 -8.99 0.42 6.57
N LYS A 40 -8.02 1.29 6.93
CA LYS A 40 -7.98 2.02 8.20
C LYS A 40 -8.90 3.24 8.22
N GLY A 41 -9.39 3.69 7.05
CA GLY A 41 -10.11 4.96 6.89
C GLY A 41 -9.18 6.17 6.69
N GLU A 42 -7.88 5.94 6.50
CA GLU A 42 -6.86 6.97 6.29
C GLU A 42 -6.72 7.29 4.78
N THR A 43 -7.82 7.72 4.15
CA THR A 43 -7.90 7.88 2.70
C THR A 43 -6.85 8.86 2.14
N ALA A 44 -6.51 9.92 2.88
CA ALA A 44 -5.49 10.88 2.44
C ALA A 44 -4.10 10.25 2.30
N LYS A 45 -3.73 9.33 3.21
CA LYS A 45 -2.46 8.59 3.13
C LYS A 45 -2.51 7.53 2.03
N ALA A 46 -3.65 6.85 1.89
CA ALA A 46 -3.86 5.89 0.83
C ALA A 46 -3.67 6.51 -0.57
N GLU A 47 -4.28 7.67 -0.82
CA GLU A 47 -4.14 8.35 -2.12
C GLU A 47 -2.71 8.84 -2.38
N LEU A 48 -2.01 9.30 -1.34
CA LEU A 48 -0.61 9.74 -1.47
C LEU A 48 0.31 8.56 -1.85
N ASP A 49 0.12 7.42 -1.21
CA ASP A 49 0.89 6.21 -1.48
C ASP A 49 0.54 5.60 -2.84
N ARG A 50 -0.74 5.59 -3.21
CA ARG A 50 -1.17 5.16 -4.54
C ARG A 50 -0.55 6.04 -5.63
N ALA A 51 -0.55 7.36 -5.44
CA ALA A 51 0.05 8.29 -6.40
C ALA A 51 1.57 8.05 -6.51
N ALA A 52 2.25 7.79 -5.39
CA ALA A 52 3.67 7.43 -5.40
C ALA A 52 3.92 6.10 -6.11
N ALA A 53 3.08 5.08 -5.88
CA ALA A 53 3.16 3.80 -6.58
C ALA A 53 2.98 3.97 -8.09
N LEU A 54 1.98 4.74 -8.51
CA LEU A 54 1.68 5.03 -9.91
C LEU A 54 2.78 5.83 -10.62
N LEU A 55 3.52 6.66 -9.89
CA LEU A 55 4.68 7.38 -10.42
C LEU A 55 5.85 6.43 -10.76
N ILE A 56 5.98 5.33 -10.03
CA ILE A 56 7.02 4.32 -10.24
C ILE A 56 6.57 3.30 -11.28
N ASN A 57 5.36 2.75 -11.10
CA ASN A 57 4.74 1.82 -12.01
C ASN A 57 3.28 2.24 -12.28
N PRO A 58 2.99 2.86 -13.43
CA PRO A 58 1.63 3.28 -13.77
C PRO A 58 0.64 2.11 -13.94
N ASP A 59 1.14 0.90 -14.19
CA ASP A 59 0.33 -0.30 -14.38
C ASP A 59 0.06 -1.04 -13.05
N ILE A 60 0.57 -0.52 -11.92
CA ILE A 60 0.42 -1.12 -10.59
C ILE A 60 -1.05 -1.32 -10.22
N ASP A 61 -1.91 -0.38 -10.60
CA ASP A 61 -3.34 -0.42 -10.38
C ASP A 61 -4.03 -1.58 -11.12
N GLU A 62 -3.52 -1.92 -12.31
CA GLU A 62 -4.02 -3.03 -13.11
C GLU A 62 -3.49 -4.37 -12.60
N MET A 63 -2.20 -4.41 -12.20
CA MET A 63 -1.59 -5.56 -11.55
C MET A 63 -2.34 -5.96 -10.28
N PHE A 64 -2.59 -5.03 -9.36
CA PHE A 64 -3.33 -5.33 -8.13
C PHE A 64 -4.80 -5.68 -8.39
N ARG A 65 -5.44 -5.07 -9.41
CA ARG A 65 -6.75 -5.52 -9.89
C ARG A 65 -6.75 -6.96 -10.35
N TYR A 66 -5.71 -7.40 -11.06
CA TYR A 66 -5.54 -8.79 -11.47
C TYR A 66 -5.40 -9.73 -10.26
N TYR A 67 -4.74 -9.29 -9.19
CA TYR A 67 -4.67 -10.02 -7.91
C TYR A 67 -5.94 -9.91 -7.05
N GLY A 68 -6.98 -9.21 -7.50
CA GLY A 68 -8.23 -9.01 -6.75
C GLY A 68 -8.09 -8.06 -5.55
N LEU A 69 -7.01 -7.29 -5.50
CA LEU A 69 -6.75 -6.28 -4.49
C LEU A 69 -7.11 -4.91 -5.07
N THR A 70 -8.28 -4.41 -4.68
CA THR A 70 -8.77 -3.09 -5.09
C THR A 70 -9.04 -2.25 -3.85
N MET A 71 -8.66 -0.99 -3.91
CA MET A 71 -8.82 -0.03 -2.81
C MET A 71 -10.26 0.46 -2.67
#